data_AF-A0A2H9LRI1-F1
#
_entry.id   AF-A0A2H9LRI1-F1
#
_cell.length_a   1.000
_cell.length_b   1.000
_cell.length_c   1.000
_cell.angle_alpha   90.00
_cell.angle_beta   90.00
_cell.angle_gamma   90.00
#
_symmetry.space_group_name_H-M   'P 1'
#
loop_
_entity.id
_entity.type
_entity.pdbx_description
1 polymer ?
#
loop_
_entity_poly.entity_id
_entity_poly.type
_entity_poly.pdbx_seq_one_letter_code
_entity_poly.pdbx_strand_id
1 'polypeptide(L)'
;MKLIGNIIQKSFLIKHKGKKYCVNYLNSDYPNPNLLNRDNWEIVDEDGEELNTYFFKSNMKKDKSKITLIKQKYDKLISFCIENFDNYNPKIR
;
A
#
# COMPACT_ATOMS: atom_id res chain seq x y z
N MET A 1 34.10 11.12 1.48
CA MET A 1 33.14 10.21 0.81
C MET A 1 31.74 10.55 1.31
N LYS A 2 30.72 10.45 0.45
CA LYS A 2 29.32 10.65 0.82
C LYS A 2 28.54 9.39 0.42
N LEU A 3 27.68 8.91 1.31
CA LEU A 3 26.74 7.83 1.00
C LEU A 3 25.63 8.42 0.12
N ILE A 4 25.34 7.78 -1.00
CA ILE A 4 24.20 8.13 -1.87
C ILE A 4 23.24 6.96 -1.75
N GLY A 5 22.02 7.24 -1.28
CA GLY A 5 20.93 6.28 -1.21
C GLY A 5 19.88 6.57 -2.28
N ASN A 6 19.12 5.55 -2.65
CA ASN A 6 18.04 5.61 -3.62
C ASN A 6 16.69 5.38 -2.94
N ILE A 7 15.68 6.09 -3.42
CA ILE A 7 14.29 5.92 -3.03
C ILE A 7 13.49 5.53 -4.26
N ILE A 8 12.65 4.51 -4.14
CA ILE A 8 11.61 4.21 -5.11
C ILE A 8 10.27 4.53 -4.46
N GLN A 9 9.54 5.49 -5.04
CA GLN A 9 8.21 5.88 -4.56
C GLN A 9 7.23 5.88 -5.73
N LYS A 10 6.04 5.30 -5.52
CA LYS A 10 4.96 5.32 -6.52
C LYS A 10 3.60 5.33 -5.87
N SER A 11 2.68 6.13 -6.41
CA SER A 11 1.30 6.21 -5.96
C SER A 11 0.35 5.78 -7.07
N PHE A 12 -0.64 4.97 -6.71
CA PHE A 12 -1.67 4.47 -7.61
C PHE A 12 -3.05 4.85 -7.06
N LEU A 13 -3.95 5.21 -7.95
CA LEU A 13 -5.37 5.37 -7.63
C LEU A 13 -6.15 4.26 -8.34
N ILE A 14 -6.68 3.31 -7.58
CA ILE A 14 -7.36 2.13 -8.10
C ILE A 14 -8.85 2.21 -7.80
N LYS A 15 -9.69 1.98 -8.80
CA LYS A 15 -11.13 1.79 -8.59
C LYS A 15 -11.45 0.29 -8.56
N HIS A 16 -11.94 -0.23 -7.43
CA HIS A 16 -12.34 -1.63 -7.27
C HIS A 16 -13.74 -1.73 -6.67
N LYS A 17 -14.66 -2.41 -7.37
CA LYS A 17 -16.07 -2.60 -6.94
C LYS A 17 -16.78 -1.30 -6.54
N GLY A 18 -16.56 -0.24 -7.30
CA GLY A 18 -17.20 1.07 -7.08
C GLY A 18 -16.50 1.97 -6.05
N LYS A 19 -15.58 1.44 -5.23
CA LYS A 19 -14.77 2.22 -4.29
C LYS A 19 -13.41 2.55 -4.89
N LYS A 20 -12.81 3.68 -4.52
CA LYS A 20 -11.40 3.98 -4.85
C LYS A 20 -10.47 3.65 -3.68
N TYR A 21 -9.23 3.36 -4.04
CA TYR A 21 -8.14 3.06 -3.14
C TYR A 21 -6.91 3.83 -3.59
N CYS A 22 -6.31 4.56 -2.66
CA CYS A 22 -4.99 5.13 -2.83
C CYS A 22 -3.97 4.09 -2.35
N VAL A 23 -3.09 3.64 -3.25
CA VAL A 23 -2.03 2.68 -2.94
C VAL A 23 -0.69 3.38 -3.09
N ASN A 24 0.07 3.45 -2.01
CA ASN A 24 1.38 4.09 -1.95
C ASN A 24 2.44 3.02 -1.74
N TYR A 25 3.41 2.98 -2.65
CA TYR A 25 4.64 2.20 -2.55
C TYR A 25 5.81 3.11 -2.17
N LEU A 26 6.59 2.70 -1.18
CA LEU A 26 7.85 3.33 -0.79
C LEU A 26 8.88 2.25 -0.47
N ASN A 27 10.06 2.35 -1.06
CA ASN A 27 11.20 1.50 -0.74
C ASN A 27 12.49 2.33 -0.78
N SER A 28 13.45 1.98 0.06
CA SER A 28 14.69 2.72 0.26
C SER A 28 15.83 1.76 0.55
N ASP A 29 17.01 2.00 -0.04
CA ASP A 29 18.24 1.24 0.26
C ASP A 29 19.00 1.78 1.48
N TYR A 30 18.47 2.83 2.11
CA TYR A 30 18.97 3.41 3.36
C TYR A 30 17.86 3.55 4.41
N PRO A 31 18.21 3.73 5.71
CA PRO A 31 17.22 3.92 6.77
C PRO A 31 16.34 5.15 6.51
N ASN A 32 15.07 4.91 6.18
CA ASN A 32 14.09 5.95 5.94
C ASN A 32 13.10 6.00 7.12
N PRO A 33 12.97 7.13 7.84
CA PRO A 33 12.02 7.28 8.93
C PRO A 33 10.57 6.92 8.55
N ASN A 34 10.20 7.14 7.27
CA ASN A 34 8.87 6.83 6.74
C ASN A 34 8.61 5.32 6.56
N LEU A 35 9.65 4.48 6.66
CA LEU A 35 9.56 3.02 6.60
C LEU A 35 9.75 2.35 7.97
N LEU A 36 10.08 3.11 9.02
CA LEU A 36 10.37 2.53 10.35
C LEU A 36 9.17 1.82 10.99
N ASN A 37 7.95 2.20 10.62
CA ASN A 37 6.71 1.70 11.22
C ASN A 37 5.69 1.21 10.19
N ARG A 38 6.12 0.93 8.96
CA ARG A 38 5.22 0.69 7.83
C ARG A 38 5.84 -0.31 6.85
N ASP A 39 5.03 -1.20 6.30
CA ASP A 39 5.42 -1.99 5.13
C ASP A 39 5.66 -1.08 3.91
N ASN A 40 6.37 -1.59 2.91
CA ASN A 40 6.63 -0.85 1.67
C ASN A 40 5.35 -0.44 0.93
N TRP A 41 4.19 -1.00 1.29
CA TRP A 41 2.87 -0.69 0.75
C TRP A 41 1.97 -0.12 1.84
N GLU A 42 1.26 0.97 1.56
CA GLU A 42 0.00 1.26 2.27
C GLU A 42 -1.13 1.47 1.30
N ILE A 43 -2.31 1.12 1.79
CA ILE A 43 -3.55 1.22 1.06
C ILE A 43 -4.53 1.96 1.95
N VAL A 44 -5.02 3.09 1.45
CA VAL A 44 -6.04 3.92 2.07
C VAL A 44 -7.28 3.88 1.17
N ASP A 45 -8.46 3.75 1.75
CA ASP A 45 -9.70 3.89 0.99
C ASP A 45 -10.15 5.35 0.85
N GLU A 46 -11.28 5.57 0.17
CA GLU A 46 -11.86 6.92 -0.01
C GLU A 46 -12.25 7.61 1.29
N ASP A 47 -12.48 6.84 2.35
CA ASP A 47 -12.88 7.34 3.67
C ASP A 47 -11.65 7.68 4.54
N GLY A 48 -10.44 7.47 4.02
CA GLY A 48 -9.19 7.70 4.74
C GLY A 48 -8.79 6.55 5.67
N GLU A 49 -9.46 5.41 5.60
CA GLU A 49 -9.15 4.25 6.45
C GLU A 49 -8.01 3.42 5.84
N GLU A 50 -6.93 3.26 6.59
CA GLU A 50 -5.81 2.39 6.21
C GLU A 50 -6.17 0.91 6.37
N LEU A 51 -6.09 0.14 5.28
CA LEU A 51 -6.31 -1.30 5.32
C LEU A 51 -5.28 -2.01 6.22
N ASN A 52 -4.06 -1.46 6.35
CA ASN A 52 -3.01 -2.01 7.19
C ASN A 52 -3.34 -1.98 8.68
N THR A 53 -4.05 -0.94 9.14
CA THR A 53 -4.43 -0.81 10.56
C THR A 53 -5.37 -1.93 11.01
N TYR A 54 -6.10 -2.56 10.10
CA TYR A 54 -6.95 -3.71 10.43
C TYR A 54 -6.15 -4.97 10.74
N PHE A 55 -4.97 -5.17 10.14
CA PHE A 55 -4.10 -6.29 10.48
C PHE A 55 -3.55 -6.13 11.91
N PHE A 56 -3.03 -4.94 12.24
CA PHE A 56 -2.46 -4.66 13.56
C PHE A 56 -3.51 -4.62 14.68
N LYS A 57 -4.71 -4.07 14.44
CA LYS A 57 -5.81 -4.06 15.43
C LYS A 57 -6.47 -5.43 15.64
N SER A 58 -6.18 -6.42 14.79
CA SER A 58 -6.87 -7.73 14.79
C SER A 58 -6.44 -8.73 15.86
N ASN A 59 -5.37 -8.46 16.62
CA ASN A 59 -5.03 -9.27 17.80
C ASN A 59 -6.10 -9.20 18.92
N MET A 60 -7.07 -8.28 18.81
CA MET A 60 -8.22 -8.18 19.71
C MET A 60 -9.48 -8.78 19.07
N LYS A 61 -9.75 -10.07 19.33
CA LYS A 61 -11.07 -10.77 19.27
C LYS A 61 -12.04 -10.44 18.12
N LYS A 62 -11.59 -10.02 16.93
CA LYS A 62 -12.46 -9.81 15.77
C LYS A 62 -12.50 -11.05 14.87
N ASP A 63 -13.68 -11.27 14.28
CA ASP A 63 -14.06 -12.33 13.36
C ASP A 63 -12.95 -12.67 12.34
N LYS A 64 -12.36 -13.89 12.44
CA LYS A 64 -11.29 -14.36 11.55
C LYS A 64 -11.66 -14.23 10.06
N SER A 65 -12.94 -14.41 9.74
CA SER A 65 -13.49 -14.30 8.39
C SER A 65 -13.28 -12.90 7.77
N LYS A 66 -13.48 -11.83 8.55
CA LYS A 66 -13.30 -10.45 8.09
C LYS A 66 -11.84 -10.13 7.82
N ILE A 67 -10.94 -10.64 8.67
CA ILE A 67 -9.49 -10.47 8.50
C ILE A 67 -9.01 -11.13 7.22
N THR A 68 -9.46 -12.36 6.95
CA THR A 68 -9.13 -13.07 5.70
C THR A 68 -9.61 -12.30 4.46
N LEU A 69 -10.82 -11.74 4.50
CA LEU A 69 -11.36 -10.97 3.38
C LEU A 69 -10.58 -9.67 3.15
N ILE A 70 -10.20 -8.97 4.23
CA ILE A 70 -9.36 -7.76 4.14
C ILE A 70 -7.97 -8.12 3.58
N LYS A 71 -7.39 -9.23 4.01
CA LYS A 71 -6.11 -9.73 3.49
C LYS A 71 -6.18 -10.03 2.00
N GLN A 72 -7.17 -10.81 1.56
CA GLN A 72 -7.35 -11.14 0.14
C GLN A 72 -7.51 -9.88 -0.72
N LYS A 73 -8.24 -8.88 -0.21
CA LYS A 73 -8.41 -7.59 -0.89
C LYS A 73 -7.09 -6.82 -0.97
N TYR A 74 -6.34 -6.79 0.12
CA TYR A 74 -5.03 -6.16 0.19
C TYR A 74 -4.06 -6.77 -0.84
N ASP A 75 -3.92 -8.10 -0.82
CA ASP A 75 -3.05 -8.85 -1.73
C ASP A 75 -3.45 -8.62 -3.20
N LYS A 76 -4.75 -8.56 -3.49
CA LYS A 76 -5.26 -8.28 -4.84
C LYS A 76 -4.92 -6.88 -5.34
N LEU A 77 -5.02 -5.87 -4.49
CA LEU A 77 -4.68 -4.49 -4.85
C LEU A 77 -3.17 -4.34 -5.07
N ILE A 78 -2.34 -4.96 -4.23
CA ILE A 78 -0.89 -4.98 -4.41
C ILE A 78 -0.51 -5.70 -5.70
N SER A 79 -1.06 -6.89 -5.95
CA SER A 79 -0.75 -7.67 -7.16
C SER A 79 -1.06 -6.85 -8.42
N PHE A 80 -2.20 -6.16 -8.43
CA PHE A 80 -2.54 -5.25 -9.52
C PHE A 80 -1.54 -4.09 -9.68
N CYS A 81 -1.05 -3.51 -8.57
CA CYS A 81 -0.01 -2.47 -8.63
C CYS A 81 1.33 -3.00 -9.18
N ILE A 82 1.73 -4.21 -8.78
CA ILE A 82 2.97 -4.84 -9.23
C ILE A 82 2.92 -5.11 -10.74
N GLU A 83 1.82 -5.70 -11.22
CA GLU A 83 1.60 -5.97 -12.65
C GLU A 83 1.60 -4.70 -13.51
N ASN A 84 1.22 -3.56 -12.91
CA ASN A 84 1.14 -2.27 -13.59
C ASN A 84 2.23 -1.29 -13.15
N PHE A 85 3.26 -1.78 -12.45
CA PHE A 85 4.22 -0.92 -11.77
C PHE A 85 4.97 -0.04 -12.77
N ASP A 86 5.39 -0.58 -13.90
CA ASP A 86 6.08 0.20 -14.94
C ASP A 86 5.13 0.70 -16.04
N ASN A 87 3.97 0.07 -16.18
CA ASN A 87 3.00 0.37 -17.24
C ASN A 87 2.22 1.66 -16.99
N TYR A 88 2.02 2.02 -15.72
CA TYR A 88 1.28 3.24 -15.38
C TYR A 88 2.18 4.47 -15.49
N ASN A 89 2.09 5.14 -16.64
CA ASN A 89 2.67 6.46 -16.90
C ASN A 89 1.53 7.48 -17.00
N PRO A 90 1.12 8.13 -15.89
CA PRO A 90 0.15 9.20 -15.95
C PRO A 90 0.79 10.31 -16.80
N LYS A 91 0.26 10.54 -18.01
CA LYS A 91 0.65 11.71 -18.81
C LYS A 91 0.38 12.93 -17.96
N ILE A 92 1.45 13.54 -17.43
CA ILE A 92 1.40 14.85 -16.80
C ILE A 92 0.89 15.78 -17.89
N ARG A 93 -0.31 16.32 -17.70
CA ARG A 93 -0.94 17.24 -18.62
C ARG A 93 -0.68 18.67 -18.17
#